data_AF-A0A411PGZ7-F1
#
_entry.id   AF-A0A411PGZ7-F1
#
_cell.length_a   1.000
_cell.length_b   1.000
_cell.length_c   1.000
_cell.angle_alpha   90.00
_cell.angle_beta   90.00
_cell.angle_gamma   90.00
#
_symmetry.space_group_name_H-M   'P 1'
#
loop_
_entity.id
_entity.type
_entity.pdbx_description
1 polymer ?
#
loop_
_entity_poly.entity_id
_entity_poly.type
_entity_poly.pdbx_seq_one_letter_code
_entity_poly.pdbx_strand_id
1 'polypeptide(L)'
;MARTALSHKHTGFTLIELVVVIIILGILAVVAAPKFINLSRDAKISALEGVKAAMNSTATFAYARSSIEGTEKDDRSQVMMNDQLVEMKLGYPESYGENGGVGMNELMQIDSELDFCLASSCDAGDVNVIQGSSTYSVGYNVLFGEAESCYVRYIEPTGTGGQADTFTITEDYTGC
;
A
#
# COMPACT_ATOMS: atom_id res chain seq x y z
N MET A 1 -37.02 -62.31 7.94
CA MET A 1 -36.25 -61.06 7.80
C MET A 1 -36.89 -60.20 6.73
N ALA A 2 -37.72 -59.23 7.10
CA ALA A 2 -38.32 -58.29 6.15
C ALA A 2 -37.34 -57.14 5.90
N ARG A 3 -36.98 -56.89 4.63
CA ARG A 3 -36.15 -55.75 4.23
C ARG A 3 -37.07 -54.58 3.91
N THR A 4 -37.11 -53.57 4.78
CA THR A 4 -37.82 -52.31 4.52
C THR A 4 -36.98 -51.47 3.56
N ALA A 5 -37.44 -51.33 2.31
CA ALA A 5 -36.84 -50.41 1.35
C ALA A 5 -37.36 -48.99 1.63
N LEU A 6 -36.46 -48.09 2.06
CA LEU A 6 -36.75 -46.67 2.20
C LEU A 6 -36.83 -46.05 0.79
N SER A 7 -38.04 -45.70 0.36
CA SER A 7 -38.27 -44.95 -0.88
C SER A 7 -37.76 -43.52 -0.70
N HIS A 8 -36.62 -43.20 -1.30
CA HIS A 8 -36.10 -41.83 -1.34
C HIS A 8 -36.93 -41.05 -2.38
N LYS A 9 -37.87 -40.22 -1.92
CA LYS A 9 -38.58 -39.27 -2.80
C LYS A 9 -37.53 -38.27 -3.31
N HIS A 10 -37.14 -38.40 -4.57
CA HIS A 10 -36.45 -37.32 -5.27
C HIS A 10 -37.45 -36.17 -5.46
N THR A 11 -37.40 -35.18 -4.56
CA THR A 11 -38.01 -33.87 -4.79
C THR A 11 -37.16 -33.16 -5.84
N GLY A 12 -37.50 -33.37 -7.12
CA GLY A 12 -36.87 -32.65 -8.22
C GLY A 12 -37.21 -31.16 -8.15
N PHE A 13 -36.19 -30.31 -8.34
CA PHE A 13 -36.36 -28.88 -8.52
C PHE A 13 -37.17 -28.64 -9.81
N THR A 14 -38.14 -27.73 -9.79
CA THR A 14 -38.93 -27.47 -11.00
C THR A 14 -38.13 -26.59 -11.98
N LEU A 15 -38.34 -26.77 -13.29
CA LEU A 15 -37.65 -25.94 -14.30
C LEU A 15 -37.94 -24.45 -14.10
N ILE A 16 -39.17 -24.10 -13.69
CA ILE A 16 -39.54 -22.71 -13.42
C ILE A 16 -38.80 -22.13 -12.22
N GLU A 17 -38.55 -22.93 -11.19
CA GLU A 17 -37.83 -22.49 -9.98
C GLU A 17 -36.38 -22.15 -10.32
N LEU A 18 -35.73 -22.95 -11.17
CA LEU A 18 -34.38 -22.64 -11.65
C LEU A 18 -34.37 -21.37 -12.52
N VAL A 19 -35.35 -21.21 -13.40
CA VAL A 19 -35.47 -20.01 -14.27
C VAL A 19 -35.71 -18.74 -13.45
N VAL A 20 -36.57 -18.78 -12.42
CA VAL A 20 -36.82 -17.61 -11.58
C VAL A 20 -35.58 -17.23 -10.77
N VAL A 21 -34.82 -18.21 -10.25
CA VAL A 21 -33.58 -17.95 -9.50
C VAL A 21 -32.54 -17.23 -10.36
N ILE A 22 -32.28 -17.69 -11.59
CA ILE A 22 -31.29 -17.03 -12.45
C ILE A 22 -31.75 -15.61 -12.88
N ILE A 23 -33.05 -15.38 -13.03
CA ILE A 23 -33.60 -14.04 -13.31
C ILE A 23 -33.36 -13.11 -12.13
N ILE A 24 -33.66 -13.56 -10.90
CA ILE A 24 -33.43 -12.77 -9.69
C ILE A 24 -31.94 -12.47 -9.51
N LEU A 25 -31.07 -13.48 -9.67
CA LEU A 25 -29.61 -13.28 -9.61
C LEU A 25 -29.12 -12.32 -10.70
N GLY A 26 -29.70 -12.37 -11.90
CA GLY A 26 -29.40 -11.44 -12.98
C GLY A 26 -29.71 -9.98 -12.63
N ILE A 27 -30.89 -9.71 -12.04
CA ILE A 27 -31.28 -8.36 -11.61
C ILE A 27 -30.37 -7.87 -10.48
N LEU A 28 -30.11 -8.71 -9.49
CA LEU A 28 -29.23 -8.37 -8.36
C LEU A 28 -27.81 -8.04 -8.83
N ALA A 29 -27.27 -8.78 -9.80
CA ALA A 29 -25.94 -8.54 -10.34
C ALA A 29 -25.81 -7.16 -11.01
N VAL A 30 -26.81 -6.74 -11.80
CA VAL A 30 -26.80 -5.45 -12.51
C VAL A 30 -26.82 -4.26 -11.54
N VAL A 31 -27.58 -4.36 -10.44
CA VAL A 31 -27.66 -3.29 -9.44
C VAL A 31 -26.45 -3.28 -8.50
N ALA A 32 -25.89 -4.45 -8.17
CA ALA A 32 -24.77 -4.57 -7.25
C ALA A 32 -23.42 -4.17 -7.87
N ALA A 33 -23.19 -4.47 -9.15
CA ALA A 33 -21.89 -4.27 -9.79
C ALA A 33 -21.35 -2.82 -9.75
N PRO A 34 -22.14 -1.77 -10.08
CA PRO A 34 -21.65 -0.38 -10.01
C PRO A 34 -21.28 0.05 -8.59
N LYS A 35 -22.05 -0.40 -7.59
CA LYS A 35 -21.79 -0.09 -6.18
C LYS A 35 -20.53 -0.80 -5.67
N PHE A 36 -20.30 -2.04 -6.10
CA PHE A 36 -19.12 -2.82 -5.73
C PHE A 36 -17.82 -2.20 -6.28
N ILE A 37 -17.86 -1.65 -7.50
CA ILE A 37 -16.72 -0.94 -8.11
C ILE A 37 -16.36 0.30 -7.29
N ASN A 38 -17.33 1.14 -6.95
CA ASN A 38 -17.09 2.34 -6.14
C ASN A 38 -16.57 1.99 -4.74
N LEU A 39 -17.14 0.97 -4.09
CA LEU A 39 -16.68 0.52 -2.78
C LEU A 39 -15.23 0.02 -2.82
N SER A 40 -14.85 -0.69 -3.88
CA SER A 40 -13.47 -1.14 -4.07
C SER A 40 -12.51 0.04 -4.24
N ARG A 41 -12.91 1.06 -5.01
CA ARG A 41 -12.15 2.31 -5.16
C ARG A 41 -11.97 3.04 -3.83
N ASP A 42 -13.06 3.28 -3.11
CA ASP A 42 -13.04 3.98 -1.83
C ASP A 42 -12.18 3.21 -0.81
N ALA A 43 -12.27 1.88 -0.79
CA ALA A 43 -11.45 1.04 0.07
C ALA A 43 -9.95 1.18 -0.23
N LYS A 44 -9.55 1.19 -1.50
CA LYS A 44 -8.15 1.43 -1.92
C LYS A 44 -7.66 2.80 -1.45
N ILE A 45 -8.45 3.85 -1.66
CA ILE A 45 -8.10 5.21 -1.26
C ILE A 45 -7.94 5.29 0.26
N SER A 46 -8.89 4.78 1.04
CA SER A 46 -8.79 4.77 2.51
C SER A 46 -7.57 3.98 3.01
N ALA A 47 -7.20 2.90 2.34
CA ALA A 47 -6.01 2.14 2.69
C ALA A 47 -4.73 2.96 2.43
N LEU A 48 -4.67 3.67 1.29
CA LEU A 48 -3.57 4.58 0.96
C LEU A 48 -3.49 5.80 1.89
N GLU A 49 -4.62 6.35 2.33
CA GLU A 49 -4.65 7.39 3.37
C GLU A 49 -4.02 6.88 4.69
N GLY A 50 -4.26 5.62 5.04
CA GLY A 50 -3.60 4.94 6.15
C GLY A 50 -2.09 4.85 5.97
N VAL A 51 -1.63 4.48 4.77
CA VAL A 51 -0.20 4.44 4.42
C VAL A 51 0.43 5.83 4.50
N LYS A 52 -0.23 6.87 3.97
CA LYS A 52 0.20 8.26 4.06
C LYS A 52 0.37 8.73 5.50
N ALA A 53 -0.58 8.39 6.36
CA ALA A 53 -0.50 8.71 7.79
C ALA A 53 0.66 7.99 8.47
N ALA A 54 0.90 6.72 8.14
CA ALA A 54 2.02 5.94 8.64
C ALA A 54 3.38 6.49 8.16
N MET A 55 3.50 6.90 6.89
CA MET A 55 4.70 7.55 6.35
C MET A 55 5.02 8.86 7.09
N ASN A 56 4.02 9.73 7.26
CA ASN A 56 4.17 10.97 8.04
C ASN A 56 4.63 10.70 9.48
N SER A 57 4.00 9.72 10.12
CA SER A 57 4.29 9.35 11.51
C SER A 57 5.71 8.82 11.64
N THR A 58 6.14 7.95 10.72
CA THR A 58 7.48 7.37 10.68
C THR A 58 8.54 8.44 10.45
N ALA A 59 8.34 9.33 9.47
CA ALA A 59 9.25 10.44 9.19
C ALA A 59 9.39 11.37 10.40
N THR A 60 8.28 11.74 11.04
CA THR A 60 8.27 12.61 12.23
C THR A 60 8.94 11.93 13.43
N PHE A 61 8.71 10.64 13.62
CA PHE A 61 9.33 9.87 14.70
C PHE A 61 10.85 9.75 14.51
N ALA A 62 11.30 9.48 13.29
CA ALA A 62 12.72 9.44 12.96
C ALA A 62 13.39 10.82 13.13
N TYR A 63 12.70 11.90 12.76
CA TYR A 63 13.15 13.27 13.02
C TYR A 63 13.30 13.58 14.50
N ALA A 64 12.35 13.15 15.32
CA ALA A 64 12.48 13.27 16.75
C ALA A 64 13.70 12.52 17.28
N ARG A 65 14.05 11.35 16.71
CA ARG A 65 15.26 10.62 17.06
C ARG A 65 16.53 11.35 16.65
N SER A 66 16.61 11.82 15.42
CA SER A 66 17.77 12.60 14.96
C SER A 66 17.97 13.90 15.76
N SER A 67 16.87 14.55 16.17
CA SER A 67 16.93 15.74 17.04
C SER A 67 17.47 15.44 18.43
N ILE A 68 17.21 14.25 18.98
CA ILE A 68 17.77 13.82 20.26
C ILE A 68 19.27 13.54 20.14
N GLU A 69 19.69 13.01 18.99
CA GLU A 69 21.11 12.73 18.69
C GLU A 69 21.87 13.99 18.22
N GLY A 70 21.17 15.08 17.94
CA GLY A 70 21.74 16.36 17.49
C GLY A 70 22.21 16.35 16.03
N THR A 71 21.66 15.44 15.23
CA THR A 71 22.02 15.22 13.82
C THR A 71 20.94 15.70 12.84
N GLU A 72 19.93 16.44 13.33
CA GLU A 72 18.73 16.80 12.57
C GLU A 72 18.98 17.82 11.46
N LYS A 73 20.19 18.38 11.42
CA LYS A 73 20.65 19.33 10.40
C LYS A 73 21.82 18.79 9.58
N ASP A 74 22.27 17.58 9.87
CA ASP A 74 23.34 16.98 9.09
C ASP A 74 22.80 16.61 7.71
N ASP A 75 23.59 16.89 6.68
CA ASP A 75 23.22 16.52 5.31
C ASP A 75 22.97 15.03 5.19
N ARG A 76 23.81 14.22 5.84
CA ARG A 76 23.60 12.79 6.02
C ARG A 76 24.05 12.38 7.41
N SER A 77 23.27 11.53 8.05
CA SER A 77 23.59 10.92 9.34
C SER A 77 22.99 9.52 9.43
N GLN A 78 23.35 8.78 10.47
CA GLN A 78 22.76 7.49 10.77
C GLN A 78 22.34 7.48 12.23
N VAL A 79 21.12 7.01 12.49
CA VAL A 79 20.54 6.96 13.85
C VAL A 79 20.02 5.56 14.14
N MET A 80 20.09 5.13 15.39
CA MET A 80 19.60 3.80 15.78
C MET A 80 18.11 3.84 16.10
N MET A 81 17.31 3.07 15.37
CA MET A 81 15.87 2.92 15.60
C MET A 81 15.49 1.44 15.55
N ASN A 82 14.89 0.92 16.62
CA ASN A 82 14.44 -0.48 16.69
C ASN A 82 15.56 -1.50 16.32
N ASP A 83 16.77 -1.29 16.83
CA ASP A 83 17.97 -2.09 16.52
C ASP A 83 18.40 -2.09 15.04
N GLN A 84 17.83 -1.20 14.23
CA GLN A 84 18.23 -0.93 12.86
C GLN A 84 18.96 0.40 12.76
N LEU A 85 20.03 0.43 11.97
CA LEU A 85 20.72 1.64 11.61
C LEU A 85 19.94 2.33 10.49
N VAL A 86 19.27 3.44 10.80
CA VAL A 86 18.47 4.19 9.82
C VAL A 86 19.33 5.28 9.20
N GLU A 87 19.36 5.33 7.87
CA GLU A 87 20.00 6.42 7.14
C GLU A 87 19.09 7.63 7.09
N MET A 88 19.67 8.78 7.43
CA MET A 88 18.96 10.03 7.64
C MET A 88 19.57 11.13 6.77
N LYS A 89 18.72 12.04 6.32
CA LYS A 89 19.06 13.22 5.55
C LYS A 89 18.28 14.40 6.10
N LEU A 90 19.00 15.42 6.60
CA LEU A 90 18.40 16.58 7.29
C LEU A 90 17.40 16.16 8.37
N GLY A 91 17.76 15.12 9.13
CA GLY A 91 16.95 14.57 10.21
C GLY A 91 15.76 13.71 9.79
N TYR A 92 15.48 13.51 8.50
CA TYR A 92 14.41 12.59 8.06
C TYR A 92 15.00 11.32 7.44
N PRO A 93 14.29 10.19 7.42
CA PRO A 93 14.81 8.98 6.79
C PRO A 93 15.10 9.22 5.31
N GLU A 94 16.23 8.70 4.83
CA GLU A 94 16.43 8.52 3.40
C GLU A 94 15.35 7.59 2.87
N SER A 95 14.95 7.80 1.62
CA SER A 95 13.94 6.97 0.98
C SER A 95 14.39 5.51 0.88
N TYR A 96 15.70 5.31 0.64
CA TYR A 96 16.37 4.02 0.57
C TYR A 96 17.75 4.11 1.25
N GLY A 97 18.14 3.10 2.02
CA GLY A 97 19.46 3.05 2.66
C GLY A 97 20.56 2.65 1.67
N GLU A 98 21.60 3.48 1.50
CA GLU A 98 22.67 3.26 0.52
C GLU A 98 24.01 2.84 1.16
N ASN A 99 24.18 3.07 2.47
CA ASN A 99 25.42 2.99 3.23
C ASN A 99 25.37 1.92 4.33
N GLY A 100 24.63 0.83 4.08
CA GLY A 100 24.52 -0.32 4.98
C GLY A 100 23.51 -0.15 6.12
N GLY A 101 22.74 0.94 6.12
CA GLY A 101 21.55 1.11 6.93
C GLY A 101 20.27 0.85 6.13
N VAL A 102 19.14 1.31 6.70
CA VAL A 102 17.80 1.17 6.13
C VAL A 102 17.17 2.53 5.87
N GLY A 103 16.24 2.58 4.91
CA GLY A 103 15.47 3.78 4.57
C GLY A 103 14.00 3.67 4.96
N MET A 104 13.21 4.62 4.48
CA MET A 104 11.75 4.64 4.66
C MET A 104 11.08 3.36 4.14
N ASN A 105 11.61 2.77 3.06
CA ASN A 105 11.06 1.58 2.45
C ASN A 105 11.09 0.36 3.39
N GLU A 106 12.15 0.16 4.18
CA GLU A 106 12.15 -0.89 5.21
C GLU A 106 11.43 -0.46 6.49
N LEU A 107 11.51 0.82 6.88
CA LEU A 107 10.87 1.31 8.11
C LEU A 107 9.35 1.20 8.10
N MET A 108 8.74 1.32 6.93
CA MET A 108 7.29 1.20 6.77
C MET A 108 6.77 -0.23 6.99
N GLN A 109 7.65 -1.24 7.00
CA GLN A 109 7.33 -2.65 7.26
C GLN A 109 6.09 -3.16 6.50
N ILE A 110 5.91 -2.71 5.26
CA ILE A 110 4.82 -3.16 4.41
C ILE A 110 5.26 -4.47 3.78
N ASP A 111 4.64 -5.57 4.21
CA ASP A 111 4.92 -6.90 3.69
C ASP A 111 4.40 -7.05 2.25
N SER A 112 5.16 -7.78 1.45
CA SER A 112 4.81 -8.28 0.12
C SER A 112 3.57 -9.17 0.08
N GLU A 113 3.09 -9.68 1.23
CA GLU A 113 1.82 -10.40 1.32
C GLU A 113 0.57 -9.50 1.24
N LEU A 114 0.76 -8.18 1.35
CA LEU A 114 -0.33 -7.22 1.17
C LEU A 114 -0.58 -6.95 -0.32
N ASP A 115 -1.83 -6.64 -0.70
CA ASP A 115 -2.23 -6.27 -2.08
C ASP A 115 -1.58 -4.96 -2.59
N PHE A 116 -0.62 -4.39 -1.84
CA PHE A 116 0.09 -3.17 -2.22
C PHE A 116 1.33 -3.47 -3.05
N CYS A 117 1.53 -2.69 -4.09
CA CYS A 117 2.77 -2.56 -4.83
C CYS A 117 3.73 -1.61 -4.13
N LEU A 118 5.00 -1.98 -4.17
CA LEU A 118 6.11 -1.21 -3.63
C LEU A 118 6.99 -0.77 -4.80
N ALA A 119 7.25 0.54 -4.91
CA ALA A 119 8.05 1.20 -5.96
C ALA A 119 7.38 1.36 -7.35
N SER A 120 7.96 0.92 -8.47
CA SER A 120 7.53 1.33 -9.84
C SER A 120 6.77 0.31 -10.67
N SER A 121 6.50 -0.87 -10.12
CA SER A 121 5.74 -1.92 -10.79
C SER A 121 4.93 -2.75 -9.79
N CYS A 122 3.83 -3.31 -10.28
CA CYS A 122 2.92 -4.20 -9.54
C CYS A 122 2.96 -5.64 -10.07
N ASP A 123 3.91 -5.96 -10.95
CA ASP A 123 3.98 -7.28 -11.54
C ASP A 123 4.43 -8.29 -10.48
N ALA A 124 3.69 -9.40 -10.37
CA ALA A 124 3.93 -10.44 -9.38
C ALA A 124 5.37 -10.98 -9.50
N GLY A 125 6.23 -10.60 -8.56
CA GLY A 125 7.66 -10.95 -8.54
C GLY A 125 8.62 -9.75 -8.60
N ASP A 126 8.11 -8.57 -8.99
CA ASP A 126 8.89 -7.36 -9.23
C ASP A 126 8.48 -6.23 -8.26
N VAL A 127 8.71 -6.48 -6.96
CA VAL A 127 8.87 -5.41 -5.96
C VAL A 127 10.21 -4.73 -6.24
N ASN A 128 10.26 -3.95 -7.32
CA ASN A 128 11.47 -3.28 -7.77
C ASN A 128 11.65 -1.99 -6.98
N VAL A 129 12.02 -2.11 -5.69
CA VAL A 129 12.49 -0.96 -4.92
C VAL A 129 13.70 -0.38 -5.64
N ILE A 130 13.55 0.84 -6.17
CA ILE A 130 14.60 1.52 -6.90
C ILE A 130 15.68 1.91 -5.88
N GLN A 131 16.76 1.13 -5.83
CA GLN A 131 17.89 1.41 -4.94
C GLN A 131 18.47 2.79 -5.27
N GLY A 132 18.73 3.59 -4.23
CA GLY A 132 19.23 4.96 -4.36
C GLY A 132 18.23 5.97 -4.93
N SER A 133 16.94 5.62 -4.96
CA SER A 133 15.88 6.59 -5.25
C SER A 133 15.64 7.49 -4.03
N SER A 134 15.60 8.81 -4.26
CA SER A 134 15.12 9.79 -3.27
C SER A 134 13.60 9.73 -3.06
N THR A 135 12.91 8.76 -3.65
CA THR A 135 11.47 8.56 -3.50
C THR A 135 11.08 7.10 -3.26
N TYR A 136 10.08 6.91 -2.40
CA TYR A 136 9.52 5.60 -2.06
C TYR A 136 8.00 5.66 -2.22
N SER A 137 7.44 4.78 -3.05
CA SER A 137 6.01 4.78 -3.39
C SER A 137 5.35 3.47 -2.97
N VAL A 138 4.11 3.58 -2.50
CA VAL A 138 3.25 2.45 -2.12
C VAL A 138 1.89 2.66 -2.78
N GLY A 139 1.34 1.65 -3.44
CA GLY A 139 0.14 1.81 -4.26
C GLY A 139 -0.49 0.51 -4.73
N TYR A 140 -1.46 0.60 -5.64
CA TYR A 140 -2.05 -0.56 -6.36
C TYR A 140 -1.74 -0.54 -7.85
N ASN A 141 -1.34 0.61 -8.39
CA ASN A 141 -0.86 0.79 -9.75
C ASN A 141 0.13 1.96 -9.74
N VAL A 142 1.42 1.63 -9.67
CA VAL A 142 2.53 2.59 -9.48
C VAL A 142 3.29 2.83 -10.79
N LEU A 143 2.59 2.80 -11.93
CA LEU A 143 3.18 3.14 -13.22
C LEU A 143 3.33 4.66 -13.35
N PHE A 144 4.55 5.13 -13.15
CA PHE A 144 4.91 6.55 -13.23
C PHE A 144 4.69 7.09 -14.66
N GLY A 145 3.81 8.07 -14.82
CA GLY A 145 3.60 8.77 -16.10
C GLY A 145 2.49 8.21 -17.00
N GLU A 146 1.74 7.21 -16.54
CA GLU A 146 0.54 6.71 -17.20
C GLU A 146 -0.73 7.40 -16.65
N ALA A 147 -1.83 7.37 -17.43
CA ALA A 147 -3.06 8.12 -17.15
C ALA A 147 -3.85 7.67 -15.90
N GLU A 148 -3.50 6.52 -15.30
CA GLU A 148 -4.23 5.92 -14.18
C GLU A 148 -3.23 5.40 -13.12
N SER A 149 -2.96 6.23 -12.11
CA SER A 149 -2.07 5.91 -10.99
C SER A 149 -2.83 5.84 -9.66
N CYS A 150 -2.47 4.91 -8.78
CA CYS A 150 -3.08 4.75 -7.46
C CYS A 150 -1.99 4.53 -6.40
N TYR A 151 -1.44 5.61 -5.85
CA TYR A 151 -0.30 5.54 -4.92
C TYR A 151 -0.18 6.73 -3.96
N VAL A 152 0.64 6.52 -2.93
CA VAL A 152 1.24 7.56 -2.08
C VAL A 152 2.75 7.46 -2.19
N ARG A 153 3.44 8.60 -2.23
CA ARG A 153 4.89 8.69 -2.44
C ARG A 153 5.53 9.57 -1.39
N TYR A 154 6.49 9.00 -0.68
CA TYR A 154 7.46 9.72 0.13
C TYR A 154 8.59 10.24 -0.77
N ILE A 155 8.99 11.50 -0.53
CA ILE A 155 10.13 12.17 -1.15
C ILE A 155 11.00 12.66 -0.01
N GLU A 156 12.23 12.17 0.08
CA GLU A 156 13.18 12.61 1.11
C GLU A 156 13.59 14.07 0.90
N PRO A 157 14.15 14.75 1.92
CA PRO A 157 14.69 16.11 1.76
C PRO A 157 15.75 16.21 0.66
N THR A 158 15.80 17.34 -0.04
CA THR A 158 16.76 17.62 -1.12
C THR A 158 17.83 18.66 -0.76
N GLY A 159 17.65 19.35 0.38
CA GLY A 159 18.59 20.34 0.89
C GLY A 159 20.00 19.79 1.16
N THR A 160 20.96 20.70 1.23
CA THR A 160 22.37 20.43 1.57
C THR A 160 22.91 21.57 2.43
N GLY A 161 24.08 21.38 3.05
CA GLY A 161 24.70 22.33 3.97
C GLY A 161 23.88 22.64 5.22
N GLY A 162 23.04 21.72 5.68
CA GLY A 162 22.15 21.91 6.83
C GLY A 162 21.08 23.00 6.65
N GLN A 163 20.78 23.37 5.40
CA GLN A 163 19.60 24.18 5.10
C GLN A 163 18.35 23.34 5.38
N ALA A 164 17.43 23.88 6.19
CA ALA A 164 16.20 23.19 6.56
C ALA A 164 15.33 22.95 5.31
N ASP A 165 15.45 21.77 4.74
CA ASP A 165 14.51 21.17 3.80
C ASP A 165 13.79 20.01 4.51
N THR A 166 12.54 19.75 4.13
CA THR A 166 11.69 18.74 4.76
C THR A 166 11.33 17.66 3.75
N PHE A 167 10.93 16.49 4.25
CA PHE A 167 10.32 15.48 3.39
C PHE A 167 8.98 15.99 2.83
N THR A 168 8.58 15.45 1.68
CA THR A 168 7.28 15.69 1.07
C THR A 168 6.56 14.35 0.85
N ILE A 169 5.24 14.34 1.03
CA ILE A 169 4.41 13.20 0.62
C ILE A 169 3.42 13.66 -0.45
N THR A 170 3.43 13.00 -1.60
CA THR A 170 2.48 13.22 -2.70
C THR A 170 1.58 12.01 -2.88
N GLU A 171 0.45 12.21 -3.56
CA GLU A 171 -0.55 11.16 -3.79
C GLU A 171 -1.17 11.30 -5.19
N ASP A 172 -1.59 10.18 -5.75
CA ASP A 172 -2.37 10.11 -6.98
C ASP A 172 -3.39 8.98 -6.84
N TYR A 173 -4.68 9.31 -6.98
CA TYR A 173 -5.80 8.37 -6.87
C TYR A 173 -6.61 8.24 -8.16
N THR A 174 -6.05 8.69 -9.29
CA THR A 174 -6.73 8.67 -10.60
C THR A 174 -7.03 7.27 -11.10
N GLY A 175 -6.12 6.32 -10.82
CA GLY A 175 -6.23 4.89 -11.17
C GLY A 175 -6.69 3.98 -10.03
N CYS A 176 -7.17 4.56 -8.93
CA CYS A 176 -7.98 3.84 -7.96
C CYS A 176 -9.43 3.79 -8.50
#